data_AF-A0A9P3Q342-F1
#
_entry.id   AF-A0A9P3Q342-F1
#
_cell.length_a   1.000
_cell.length_b   1.000
_cell.length_c   1.000
_cell.angle_alpha   90.00
_cell.angle_beta   90.00
_cell.angle_gamma   90.00
#
_symmetry.space_group_name_H-M   'P 1'
#
loop_
_entity.id
_entity.type
_entity.pdbx_description
1 polymer ?
#
loop_
_entity_poly.entity_id
_entity_poly.type
_entity_poly.pdbx_seq_one_letter_code
_entity_poly.pdbx_strand_id
1 'polypeptide(L)'
;MTRDDLFNTNASIVRDLASSIARVSPDAHILVISNPVNSTHLFGVTTLDVVRARRFLAETVGAHPSETPVTVVGGHSGPTIVPLISQSPRGNEVKGEKYHASCTVSSSVVMRSSRPRMGVDFFSSNVELGRDGVEKIHPLGPLSPEEQKLLEACLPELKKNIEKGKNFVQ
;
A
#
# COMPACT_ATOMS: atom_id res chain seq x y z
N MET A 1 15.06 19.73 4.39
CA MET A 1 13.68 19.21 4.38
C MET A 1 13.65 17.92 5.17
N THR A 2 12.97 17.90 6.30
CA THR A 2 12.72 16.71 7.14
C THR A 2 11.56 15.86 6.58
N ARG A 3 11.28 14.70 7.19
CA ARG A 3 10.08 13.90 6.84
C ARG A 3 8.78 14.63 7.18
N ASP A 4 8.79 15.53 8.15
CA ASP A 4 7.62 16.32 8.56
C ASP A 4 7.44 17.58 7.69
N ASP A 5 8.53 18.23 7.28
CA ASP A 5 8.49 19.32 6.28
C ASP A 5 7.87 18.81 4.97
N LEU A 6 8.30 17.63 4.51
CA LEU A 6 7.80 16.97 3.30
C LEU A 6 6.32 16.60 3.43
N PHE A 7 5.92 16.09 4.60
CA PHE A 7 4.51 15.81 4.90
C PHE A 7 3.66 17.09 4.83
N ASN A 8 4.05 18.16 5.53
CA ASN A 8 3.30 19.42 5.56
C ASN A 8 3.19 20.07 4.17
N THR A 9 4.27 20.02 3.38
CA THR A 9 4.30 20.53 2.00
C THR A 9 3.35 19.73 1.10
N ASN A 10 3.45 18.40 1.11
CA ASN A 10 2.65 17.57 0.20
C ASN A 10 1.19 17.42 0.64
N ALA A 11 0.90 17.45 1.94
CA ALA A 11 -0.47 17.35 2.45
C ALA A 11 -1.30 18.61 2.14
N SER A 12 -0.68 19.81 2.14
CA SER A 12 -1.37 21.04 1.69
C SER A 12 -1.66 21.01 0.18
N ILE A 13 -0.68 20.60 -0.64
CA ILE A 13 -0.86 20.40 -2.10
C ILE A 13 -1.99 19.39 -2.38
N VAL A 14 -2.00 18.24 -1.69
CA VAL A 14 -3.05 17.21 -1.87
C VAL A 14 -4.43 17.75 -1.45
N ARG A 15 -4.53 18.46 -0.32
CA ARG A 15 -5.78 19.08 0.15
C ARG A 15 -6.34 20.07 -0.88
N ASP A 16 -5.51 20.96 -1.41
CA ASP A 16 -5.95 22.06 -2.27
C ASP A 16 -6.33 21.57 -3.69
N LEU A 17 -5.61 20.55 -4.19
CA LEU A 17 -5.98 19.84 -5.41
C LEU A 17 -7.27 19.02 -5.22
N ALA A 18 -7.39 18.23 -4.15
CA ALA A 18 -8.60 17.44 -3.87
C ALA A 18 -9.84 18.33 -3.70
N SER A 19 -9.71 19.46 -3.00
CA SER A 19 -10.79 20.46 -2.84
C SER A 19 -11.19 21.11 -4.16
N SER A 20 -10.27 21.21 -5.12
CA SER A 20 -10.56 21.72 -6.46
C SER A 20 -11.20 20.66 -7.35
N ILE A 21 -10.77 19.39 -7.27
CA ILE A 21 -11.40 18.27 -7.99
C ILE A 21 -12.84 18.08 -7.48
N ALA A 22 -13.07 18.06 -6.17
CA ALA A 22 -14.40 17.91 -5.57
C ALA A 22 -15.41 19.00 -6.00
N ARG A 23 -14.92 20.17 -6.44
CA ARG A 23 -15.75 21.28 -6.97
C ARG A 23 -15.98 21.20 -8.48
N VAL A 24 -15.02 20.66 -9.25
CA VAL A 24 -14.98 20.78 -10.72
C VAL A 24 -15.31 19.45 -11.43
N SER A 25 -14.96 18.32 -10.82
CA SER A 25 -15.21 16.98 -11.34
C SER A 25 -15.34 16.00 -10.17
N PRO A 26 -16.43 16.07 -9.37
CA PRO A 26 -16.61 15.27 -8.16
C PRO A 26 -16.58 13.76 -8.42
N ASP A 27 -17.01 13.32 -9.60
CA ASP A 27 -17.07 11.92 -10.02
C ASP A 27 -15.74 11.39 -10.60
N ALA A 28 -14.65 12.15 -10.48
CA ALA A 28 -13.34 11.73 -10.98
C ALA A 28 -12.66 10.70 -10.07
N HIS A 29 -12.10 9.64 -10.67
CA HIS A 29 -11.24 8.68 -9.97
C HIS A 29 -9.91 9.33 -9.55
N ILE A 30 -9.77 9.72 -8.27
CA ILE A 30 -8.59 10.43 -7.77
C ILE A 30 -7.51 9.46 -7.28
N LEU A 31 -6.46 9.31 -8.11
CA LEU A 31 -5.30 8.46 -7.88
C LEU A 31 -4.13 9.29 -7.27
N VAL A 32 -3.80 9.08 -6.00
CA VAL A 32 -2.81 9.90 -5.26
C VAL A 32 -1.44 9.22 -5.17
N ILE A 33 -0.45 9.76 -5.88
CA ILE A 33 0.97 9.35 -5.84
C ILE A 33 1.78 10.13 -4.78
N SER A 34 1.26 11.27 -4.32
CA SER A 34 1.96 12.22 -3.44
C SER A 34 2.33 11.60 -2.09
N ASN A 35 3.63 11.64 -1.76
CA ASN A 35 4.15 11.04 -0.53
C ASN A 35 4.00 11.95 0.71
N PRO A 36 3.77 11.42 1.92
CA PRO A 36 3.60 10.00 2.26
C PRO A 36 2.15 9.51 2.04
N VAL A 37 1.96 8.53 1.14
CA VAL A 37 0.62 8.06 0.71
C VAL A 37 -0.22 7.55 1.91
N ASN A 38 0.41 6.94 2.92
CA ASN A 38 -0.24 6.45 4.15
C ASN A 38 -1.07 7.48 4.94
N SER A 39 -0.87 8.78 4.70
CA SER A 39 -1.60 9.86 5.40
C SER A 39 -2.57 10.60 4.47
N THR A 40 -2.93 10.01 3.33
CA THR A 40 -3.89 10.58 2.36
C THR A 40 -5.21 9.80 2.40
N HIS A 41 -6.34 10.49 2.22
CA HIS A 41 -7.70 9.93 2.41
C HIS A 41 -8.35 9.39 1.12
N LEU A 42 -7.54 9.17 0.09
CA LEU A 42 -7.98 8.90 -1.29
C LEU A 42 -7.32 7.60 -1.79
N PHE A 43 -7.59 7.21 -3.05
CA PHE A 43 -6.99 6.01 -3.64
C PHE A 43 -5.48 6.21 -3.77
N GLY A 44 -4.74 5.77 -2.75
CA GLY A 44 -3.30 5.80 -2.77
C GLY A 44 -2.80 4.99 -3.96
N VAL A 45 -2.13 5.65 -4.92
CA VAL A 45 -1.41 4.97 -5.99
C VAL A 45 -0.19 4.38 -5.35
N THR A 46 -0.38 3.16 -4.94
CA THR A 46 0.71 2.42 -4.41
C THR A 46 1.52 1.80 -5.59
N THR A 47 1.06 1.06 -6.59
CA THR A 47 1.89 0.51 -7.72
C THR A 47 3.26 -0.23 -7.43
N LEU A 48 4.40 0.44 -7.21
CA LEU A 48 5.77 -0.10 -7.45
C LEU A 48 6.43 -1.03 -6.39
N ASP A 49 6.00 -1.14 -5.12
CA ASP A 49 6.38 -2.26 -4.22
C ASP A 49 6.17 -3.62 -4.88
N VAL A 50 5.03 -3.82 -5.57
CA VAL A 50 4.75 -5.08 -6.27
C VAL A 50 5.79 -5.34 -7.35
N VAL A 51 6.23 -4.30 -8.06
CA VAL A 51 7.31 -4.38 -9.07
C VAL A 51 8.66 -4.66 -8.41
N ARG A 52 8.97 -4.02 -7.27
CA ARG A 52 10.21 -4.26 -6.51
C ARG A 52 10.25 -5.65 -5.89
N ALA A 53 9.18 -6.10 -5.25
CA ALA A 53 9.08 -7.44 -4.66
C ALA A 53 9.20 -8.53 -5.73
N ARG A 54 8.54 -8.36 -6.89
CA ARG A 54 8.74 -9.21 -8.08
C ARG A 54 10.20 -9.25 -8.53
N ARG A 55 10.86 -8.09 -8.59
CA ARG A 55 12.27 -7.96 -9.00
C ARG A 55 13.23 -8.59 -7.99
N PHE A 56 13.09 -8.32 -6.70
CA PHE A 56 13.90 -8.92 -5.65
C PHE A 56 13.68 -10.43 -5.55
N LEU A 57 12.45 -10.93 -5.78
CA LEU A 57 12.20 -12.37 -5.88
C LEU A 57 12.94 -12.97 -7.08
N ALA A 58 12.81 -12.35 -8.25
CA ALA A 58 13.49 -12.78 -9.46
C ALA A 58 15.03 -12.82 -9.31
N GLU A 59 15.61 -11.80 -8.67
CA GLU A 59 17.05 -11.77 -8.35
C GLU A 59 17.46 -12.82 -7.30
N THR A 60 16.59 -13.11 -6.33
CA THR A 60 16.86 -14.10 -5.27
C THR A 60 16.80 -15.55 -5.78
N VAL A 61 15.91 -15.85 -6.74
CA VAL A 61 15.64 -17.22 -7.23
C VAL A 61 16.10 -17.47 -8.68
N GLY A 62 16.79 -16.50 -9.30
CA GLY A 62 17.33 -16.63 -10.65
C GLY A 62 16.25 -16.73 -11.75
N ALA A 63 15.20 -15.91 -11.64
CA ALA A 63 14.04 -15.91 -12.53
C ALA A 63 13.91 -14.63 -13.36
N HIS A 64 12.98 -14.59 -14.31
CA HIS A 64 12.47 -13.34 -14.87
C HIS A 64 11.35 -12.75 -13.98
N PRO A 65 11.24 -11.42 -13.78
CA PRO A 65 10.19 -10.78 -12.95
C PRO A 65 8.73 -11.03 -13.35
N SER A 66 8.47 -11.70 -14.48
CA SER A 66 7.14 -12.18 -14.87
C SER A 66 6.77 -13.54 -14.24
N GLU A 67 7.75 -14.36 -13.88
CA GLU A 67 7.57 -15.67 -13.23
C GLU A 67 7.33 -15.56 -11.72
N THR A 68 7.61 -14.39 -11.14
CA THR A 68 7.71 -14.17 -9.69
C THR A 68 6.66 -13.19 -9.13
N PRO A 69 5.36 -13.29 -9.50
CA PRO A 69 4.34 -12.37 -9.02
C PRO A 69 4.21 -12.41 -7.49
N VAL A 70 4.52 -11.29 -6.82
CA VAL A 70 4.32 -11.10 -5.38
C VAL A 70 3.12 -10.16 -5.15
N THR A 71 2.22 -10.54 -4.23
CA THR A 71 1.17 -9.67 -3.69
C THR A 71 1.77 -8.81 -2.57
N VAL A 72 1.43 -7.53 -2.48
CA VAL A 72 1.92 -6.66 -1.39
C VAL A 72 0.75 -5.88 -0.78
N VAL A 73 0.65 -5.89 0.55
CA VAL A 73 -0.48 -5.39 1.33
C VAL A 73 -0.04 -4.48 2.49
N GLY A 74 -0.99 -3.87 3.19
CA GLY A 74 -0.73 -3.00 4.34
C GLY A 74 -0.76 -1.52 3.97
N GLY A 75 0.40 -0.90 3.87
CA GLY A 75 0.61 0.51 3.53
C GLY A 75 1.82 0.71 2.62
N HIS A 76 2.43 1.88 2.72
CA HIS A 76 3.40 2.45 1.78
C HIS A 76 4.64 3.09 2.46
N SER A 77 4.92 2.76 3.72
CA SER A 77 6.10 3.27 4.44
C SER A 77 6.71 2.20 5.33
N GLY A 78 7.95 1.80 5.02
CA GLY A 78 8.78 0.97 5.90
C GLY A 78 8.03 -0.28 6.43
N PRO A 79 7.93 -0.48 7.76
CA PRO A 79 7.23 -1.62 8.36
C PRO A 79 5.76 -1.80 7.97
N THR A 80 5.10 -0.79 7.38
CA THR A 80 3.72 -0.96 6.88
C THR A 80 3.63 -1.74 5.56
N ILE A 81 4.74 -2.02 4.88
CA ILE A 81 4.76 -2.71 3.58
C ILE A 81 4.94 -4.21 3.81
N VAL A 82 3.89 -5.00 3.55
CA VAL A 82 3.87 -6.45 3.82
C VAL A 82 3.84 -7.25 2.51
N PRO A 83 4.98 -7.78 2.02
CA PRO A 83 5.01 -8.65 0.86
C PRO A 83 4.58 -10.08 1.22
N LEU A 84 3.59 -10.61 0.50
CA LEU A 84 3.08 -11.98 0.65
C LEU A 84 3.85 -12.90 -0.31
N ILE A 85 5.04 -13.31 0.13
CA ILE A 85 5.98 -14.13 -0.63
C ILE A 85 5.50 -15.58 -0.70
N SER A 86 4.85 -16.09 0.35
CA SER A 86 4.29 -17.45 0.42
C SER A 86 3.27 -17.76 -0.68
N GLN A 87 2.64 -16.71 -1.21
CA GLN A 87 1.63 -16.76 -2.27
C GLN A 87 2.22 -16.70 -3.68
N SER A 88 3.54 -16.46 -3.81
CA SER A 88 4.22 -16.42 -5.11
C SER A 88 4.61 -17.84 -5.56
N PRO A 89 4.44 -18.20 -6.85
CA PRO A 89 4.80 -19.53 -7.38
C PRO A 89 6.24 -19.97 -7.12
N ARG A 90 7.16 -19.02 -6.94
CA ARG A 90 8.59 -19.25 -6.64
C ARG A 90 9.00 -18.80 -5.24
N GLY A 91 8.04 -18.49 -4.36
CA GLY A 91 8.28 -17.97 -3.01
C GLY A 91 8.91 -18.99 -2.06
N ASN A 92 8.63 -20.27 -2.26
CA ASN A 92 9.21 -21.41 -1.54
C ASN A 92 10.69 -21.70 -1.90
N GLU A 93 11.22 -21.10 -2.97
CA GLU A 93 12.65 -21.20 -3.34
C GLU A 93 13.54 -20.26 -2.51
N VAL A 94 12.94 -19.30 -1.81
CA VAL A 94 13.63 -18.32 -0.96
C VAL A 94 14.24 -19.01 0.27
N LYS A 95 15.55 -18.82 0.48
CA LYS A 95 16.31 -19.45 1.58
C LYS A 95 16.99 -18.42 2.47
N GLY A 96 16.63 -18.44 3.76
CA GLY A 96 17.20 -17.58 4.81
C GLY A 96 16.70 -16.14 4.80
N GLU A 97 17.19 -15.34 5.75
CA GLU A 97 16.73 -13.98 6.07
C GLU A 97 17.03 -12.90 5.00
N LYS A 98 17.38 -13.29 3.76
CA LYS A 98 17.77 -12.35 2.69
C LYS A 98 16.68 -11.36 2.27
N TYR A 99 15.44 -11.57 2.71
CA TYR A 99 14.30 -10.70 2.44
C TYR A 99 14.21 -9.48 3.36
N HIS A 100 15.22 -8.61 3.30
CA HIS A 100 15.14 -7.25 3.83
C HIS A 100 14.79 -6.25 2.72
N ALA A 101 13.73 -6.56 1.97
CA ALA A 101 13.29 -5.79 0.83
C ALA A 101 12.64 -4.47 1.28
N SER A 102 13.40 -3.37 1.27
CA SER A 102 12.90 -2.00 1.39
C SER A 102 12.18 -1.58 0.11
N CYS A 103 11.11 -2.30 -0.18
CA CYS A 103 10.16 -1.93 -1.21
C CYS A 103 9.61 -0.52 -0.90
N THR A 104 9.23 0.20 -1.95
CA THR A 104 8.29 1.31 -1.81
C THR A 104 7.45 1.35 -3.09
N VAL A 105 6.13 1.48 -2.95
CA VAL A 105 5.06 1.88 -3.91
C VAL A 105 3.78 0.92 -3.71
N SER A 106 3.44 -0.20 -4.43
CA SER A 106 2.39 -1.30 -4.25
C SER A 106 1.05 -1.35 -5.05
N SER A 107 0.88 -2.19 -6.10
CA SER A 107 -0.33 -2.26 -6.99
C SER A 107 -1.60 -2.82 -6.32
N SER A 108 -2.09 -2.06 -5.35
CA SER A 108 -3.22 -2.27 -4.46
C SER A 108 -3.82 -0.88 -4.18
N VAL A 109 -5.08 -0.78 -3.76
CA VAL A 109 -5.68 0.52 -3.38
C VAL A 109 -5.64 0.68 -1.86
N VAL A 110 -5.09 1.80 -1.38
CA VAL A 110 -5.28 2.26 0.01
C VAL A 110 -6.74 2.72 0.16
N MET A 111 -7.63 1.81 0.55
CA MET A 111 -9.08 2.00 0.40
C MET A 111 -9.76 2.32 1.73
N ARG A 112 -10.60 3.36 1.77
CA ARG A 112 -11.50 3.64 2.91
C ARG A 112 -12.59 2.57 2.99
N SER A 113 -12.41 1.58 3.85
CA SER A 113 -13.39 0.51 4.00
C SER A 113 -14.60 0.96 4.82
N SER A 114 -15.81 0.68 4.35
CA SER A 114 -17.06 0.97 5.09
C SER A 114 -17.24 0.13 6.37
N ARG A 115 -16.39 -0.88 6.55
CA ARG A 115 -16.15 -1.60 7.81
C ARG A 115 -14.63 -1.73 8.00
N PRO A 116 -14.02 -1.22 9.07
CA PRO A 116 -12.56 -1.24 9.23
C PRO A 116 -11.95 -2.65 9.06
N ARG A 117 -11.15 -2.86 8.01
CA ARG A 117 -10.40 -4.12 7.85
C ARG A 117 -9.25 -4.10 8.86
N MET A 118 -9.08 -5.19 9.60
CA MET A 118 -8.01 -5.32 10.62
C MET A 118 -7.98 -4.18 11.67
N GLY A 119 -9.10 -3.48 11.90
CA GLY A 119 -9.17 -2.36 12.84
C GLY A 119 -8.56 -1.03 12.36
N VAL A 120 -8.30 -0.89 11.06
CA VAL A 120 -7.89 0.36 10.40
C VAL A 120 -8.88 0.77 9.29
N ASP A 121 -9.03 2.08 9.10
CA ASP A 121 -9.96 2.64 8.09
C ASP A 121 -9.43 2.50 6.66
N PHE A 122 -8.11 2.57 6.50
CA PHE A 122 -7.40 2.49 5.23
C PHE A 122 -6.41 1.32 5.26
N PHE A 123 -6.46 0.46 4.24
CA PHE A 123 -5.55 -0.68 4.09
C PHE A 123 -5.36 -1.01 2.61
N SER A 124 -4.11 -1.27 2.21
CA SER A 124 -3.73 -1.63 0.84
C SER A 124 -3.92 -3.14 0.61
N SER A 125 -4.74 -3.53 -0.36
CA SER A 125 -4.93 -4.93 -0.76
C SER A 125 -5.40 -5.08 -2.22
N ASN A 126 -5.33 -6.31 -2.75
CA ASN A 126 -5.77 -6.64 -4.11
C ASN A 126 -7.26 -6.32 -4.30
N VAL A 127 -7.57 -5.69 -5.43
CA VAL A 127 -8.92 -5.23 -5.81
C VAL A 127 -9.24 -5.56 -7.27
N GLU A 128 -10.51 -5.78 -7.59
CA GLU A 128 -11.02 -5.78 -8.97
C GLU A 128 -11.49 -4.35 -9.29
N LEU A 129 -11.02 -3.79 -10.41
CA LEU A 129 -11.36 -2.46 -10.89
C LEU A 129 -12.38 -2.55 -12.04
N GLY A 130 -13.42 -1.74 -11.94
CA GLY A 130 -14.46 -1.57 -12.95
C GLY A 130 -14.56 -0.15 -13.46
N ARG A 131 -15.74 0.20 -13.99
CA ARG A 131 -16.00 1.55 -14.54
C ARG A 131 -16.07 2.61 -13.44
N ASP A 132 -16.70 2.25 -12.33
CA ASP A 132 -17.03 3.14 -11.22
C ASP A 132 -16.04 3.01 -10.04
N GLY A 133 -14.81 2.57 -10.33
CA GLY A 133 -13.71 2.44 -9.37
C GLY A 133 -13.45 1.00 -8.96
N VAL A 134 -13.37 0.74 -7.65
CA VAL A 134 -13.19 -0.62 -7.11
C VAL A 134 -14.54 -1.31 -6.96
N GLU A 135 -14.76 -2.39 -7.71
CA GLU A 135 -15.97 -3.22 -7.61
C GLU A 135 -15.87 -4.23 -6.44
N LYS A 136 -14.65 -4.66 -6.08
CA LYS A 136 -14.44 -5.77 -5.15
C LYS A 136 -13.06 -5.70 -4.48
N ILE A 137 -12.99 -6.13 -3.23
CA ILE A 137 -11.73 -6.24 -2.47
C ILE A 137 -11.51 -7.71 -2.10
N HIS A 138 -10.43 -8.32 -2.57
CA HIS A 138 -10.15 -9.73 -2.30
C HIS A 138 -9.87 -9.99 -0.80
N PRO A 139 -10.07 -11.22 -0.30
CA PRO A 139 -9.47 -11.64 0.97
C PRO A 139 -7.93 -11.68 0.84
N LEU A 140 -7.21 -11.65 1.96
CA LEU A 140 -5.74 -11.71 1.95
C LEU A 140 -5.19 -13.07 1.49
N GLY A 141 -6.00 -14.14 1.52
CA GLY A 141 -5.52 -15.50 1.30
C GLY A 141 -4.88 -16.11 2.56
N PRO A 142 -4.21 -17.27 2.45
CA PRO A 142 -3.38 -17.81 3.53
C PRO A 142 -2.15 -16.94 3.76
N LEU A 143 -1.66 -16.88 4.99
CA LEU A 143 -0.45 -16.16 5.39
C LEU A 143 0.51 -17.13 6.08
N SER A 144 1.82 -16.94 5.91
CA SER A 144 2.81 -17.63 6.74
C SER A 144 2.89 -17.02 8.16
N PRO A 145 3.48 -17.70 9.15
CA PRO A 145 3.71 -17.14 10.49
C PRO A 145 4.53 -15.84 10.47
N GLU A 146 5.49 -15.74 9.54
CA GLU A 146 6.32 -14.55 9.33
C GLU A 146 5.51 -13.40 8.73
N GLU A 147 4.67 -13.69 7.73
CA GLU A 147 3.78 -12.71 7.09
C GLU A 147 2.71 -12.18 8.05
N GLN A 148 2.17 -13.06 8.90
CA GLN A 148 1.26 -12.65 9.97
C GLN A 148 1.98 -11.72 10.97
N LYS A 149 3.21 -12.05 11.38
CA LYS A 149 4.01 -11.19 12.28
C LYS A 149 4.35 -9.83 11.65
N LEU A 150 4.61 -9.78 10.33
CA LEU A 150 4.77 -8.52 9.59
C LEU A 150 3.46 -7.70 9.55
N LEU A 151 2.32 -8.36 9.36
CA LEU A 151 1.00 -7.72 9.39
C LEU A 151 0.66 -7.15 10.77
N GLU A 152 0.95 -7.90 11.84
CA GLU A 152 0.79 -7.45 13.23
C GLU A 152 1.68 -6.24 13.57
N ALA A 153 2.90 -6.17 13.02
CA ALA A 153 3.79 -5.00 13.15
C ALA A 153 3.34 -3.80 12.29
N CYS A 154 2.76 -4.05 11.11
CA CYS A 154 2.26 -3.03 10.20
C CYS A 154 1.09 -2.23 10.80
N LEU A 155 0.10 -2.89 11.41
CA LEU A 155 -1.17 -2.27 11.78
C LEU A 155 -1.06 -1.08 12.76
N PRO A 156 -0.22 -1.11 13.83
CA PRO A 156 -0.03 0.03 14.72
C PRO A 156 0.59 1.26 14.03
N GLU A 157 1.60 1.07 13.18
CA GLU A 157 2.23 2.19 12.44
C GLU A 157 1.27 2.74 11.37
N LEU A 158 0.57 1.86 10.65
CA LEU A 158 -0.44 2.27 9.67
C LEU A 158 -1.55 3.10 10.32
N LYS A 159 -2.06 2.67 11.48
CA LYS A 159 -3.03 3.44 12.27
C LYS A 159 -2.49 4.82 12.67
N LYS A 160 -1.25 4.89 13.18
CA LYS A 160 -0.60 6.18 13.50
C LYS A 160 -0.49 7.11 12.29
N ASN A 161 -0.15 6.58 11.12
CA ASN A 161 -0.05 7.36 9.89
C ASN A 161 -1.42 7.85 9.38
N ILE A 162 -2.48 7.06 9.55
CA ILE A 162 -3.87 7.42 9.25
C ILE A 162 -4.35 8.55 10.17
N GLU A 163 -4.16 8.44 11.49
CA GLU A 163 -4.57 9.49 12.43
C GLU A 163 -3.79 10.81 12.18
N LYS A 164 -2.51 10.74 11.80
CA LYS A 164 -1.77 11.94 11.35
C LYS A 164 -2.40 12.59 10.11
N GLY A 165 -2.88 11.78 9.16
CA GLY A 165 -3.60 12.26 7.98
C GLY A 165 -4.96 12.86 8.30
N LYS A 166 -5.71 12.28 9.25
CA LYS A 166 -6.98 12.84 9.76
C LYS A 166 -6.80 14.19 10.44
N ASN A 167 -5.77 14.31 11.28
CA ASN A 167 -5.53 15.49 12.10
C ASN A 167 -4.87 16.67 11.35
N PHE A 168 -4.59 16.51 10.06
CA PHE A 168 -4.15 17.59 9.16
C PHE A 168 -5.30 18.21 8.35
N VAL A 169 -6.44 17.50 8.26
CA VAL A 169 -7.60 17.88 7.42
C VAL A 169 -8.77 18.42 8.25
N GLN A 170 -8.75 18.20 9.57
CA GLN A 170 -9.62 18.84 10.57
C GLN A 170 -9.05 20.21 10.97
#